data_AF-A0A9E7PNZ1-F1
#
_entry.id   AF-A0A9E7PNZ1-F1
#
_cell.length_a   1.000
_cell.length_b   1.000
_cell.length_c   1.000
_cell.angle_alpha   90.00
_cell.angle_beta   90.00
_cell.angle_gamma   90.00
#
_symmetry.space_group_name_H-M   'P 1'
#
loop_
_entity.id
_entity.type
_entity.pdbx_description
1 polymer ?
#
loop_
_entity_poly.entity_id
_entity_poly.type
_entity_poly.pdbx_seq_one_letter_code
_entity_poly.pdbx_strand_id
1 'polypeptide(L)' 'MKQGFGKVIKMSSARTHYVSIPALITSDDAYPFTPGEKIRVTVDGQRLIIEKCPADE' A
#
# COMPACT_ATOMS: atom_id res chain seq x y z
N MET A 1 -1.84 -13.98 11.29
CA MET A 1 -1.06 -13.11 10.39
C MET A 1 -1.13 -13.69 8.99
N LYS A 2 -1.72 -12.98 8.01
CA LYS A 2 -1.69 -13.39 6.61
C LYS A 2 -0.52 -12.71 5.90
N GLN A 3 0.13 -13.43 4.98
CA GLN A 3 1.22 -12.93 4.16
C GLN A 3 0.95 -13.31 2.70
N GLY A 4 1.41 -12.48 1.77
CA GLY A 4 1.30 -12.71 0.34
C GLY A 4 2.34 -11.91 -0.43
N PHE A 5 2.71 -12.40 -1.61
CA PHE A 5 3.76 -11.77 -2.42
C PHE A 5 3.12 -10.92 -3.53
N GLY A 6 3.38 -9.62 -3.47
CA GLY A 6 3.02 -8.67 -4.51
C GLY A 6 4.16 -8.40 -5.50
N LYS A 7 3.96 -7.42 -6.37
CA LYS A 7 4.98 -6.87 -7.27
C LYS A 7 4.92 -5.35 -7.28
N VAL A 8 6.07 -4.72 -7.53
CA VAL A 8 6.15 -3.31 -7.87
C VAL A 8 5.95 -3.17 -9.38
N ILE A 9 4.97 -2.35 -9.77
CA ILE A 9 4.59 -2.10 -11.15
C ILE A 9 4.90 -0.65 -11.47
N LYS A 10 5.69 -0.42 -12.51
CA LYS A 10 5.92 0.91 -13.07
C LYS A 10 5.22 1.02 -14.40
N MET A 11 4.39 2.04 -14.56
CA MET A 11 3.73 2.30 -15.84
C MET A 11 4.67 3.10 -16.75
N SER A 12 5.33 2.41 -17.69
CA SER A 12 6.17 3.04 -18.73
C SER A 12 7.18 4.06 -18.13
N SER A 13 7.21 5.27 -18.67
CA SER A 13 8.06 6.39 -18.26
C SER A 13 7.58 7.14 -17.01
N ALA A 14 6.45 6.76 -16.42
CA ALA A 14 5.95 7.44 -15.22
C ALA A 14 6.91 7.25 -14.03
N ARG A 15 7.05 8.31 -13.21
CA ARG A 15 7.84 8.23 -11.97
C ARG A 15 7.09 7.53 -10.84
N THR A 16 5.76 7.46 -10.94
CA THR A 16 4.90 6.77 -9.97
C THR A 16 5.03 5.26 -10.13
N HIS A 17 5.22 4.60 -8.99
CA HIS A 17 5.21 3.15 -8.89
C HIS A 17 3.96 2.71 -8.15
N TYR A 18 3.41 1.57 -8.55
CA TYR A 18 2.27 0.94 -7.92
C TYR A 18 2.72 -0.35 -7.25
N VAL A 19 2.16 -0.67 -6.09
CA VAL A 19 2.36 -1.97 -5.44
C VAL A 19 1.09 -2.78 -5.59
N SER A 20 1.19 -4.03 -6.02
CA SER A 20 0.04 -4.93 -6.00
C SER A 20 -0.06 -5.55 -4.61
N ILE A 21 -1.18 -5.34 -3.93
CA ILE A 21 -1.49 -6.04 -2.68
C ILE A 21 -2.31 -7.30 -3.06
N PRO A 22 -1.84 -8.52 -2.71
CA PRO A 22 -2.56 -9.74 -3.07
C PRO A 22 -3.97 -9.79 -2.48
N ALA A 23 -4.92 -10.40 -3.21
CA ALA A 23 -6.31 -10.53 -2.78
C ALA A 23 -6.45 -11.20 -1.40
N LEU A 24 -5.60 -12.18 -1.09
CA LEU A 24 -5.55 -12.85 0.22
C LEU A 24 -5.34 -11.87 1.39
N ILE A 25 -4.62 -10.76 1.16
CA ILE A 25 -4.39 -9.72 2.15
C ILE A 25 -5.56 -8.73 2.18
N THR A 26 -6.07 -8.30 1.03
CA THR A 26 -7.17 -7.33 0.97
C THR A 26 -8.52 -7.90 1.44
N SER A 27 -8.67 -9.22 1.45
CA SER A 27 -9.83 -9.94 2.00
C SER A 27 -9.69 -10.27 3.49
N ASP A 28 -8.66 -9.77 4.16
CA ASP A 28 -8.53 -9.90 5.61
C ASP A 28 -9.32 -8.80 6.33
N ASP A 29 -10.07 -9.16 7.36
CA ASP A 29 -10.87 -8.19 8.14
C ASP A 29 -10.01 -7.11 8.82
N ALA A 30 -8.72 -7.38 9.03
CA ALA A 30 -7.77 -6.41 9.56
C ALA A 30 -7.12 -5.52 8.49
N TYR A 31 -7.47 -5.66 7.21
CA TYR A 31 -6.97 -4.80 6.15
C TYR A 31 -7.47 -3.36 6.34
N PRO A 32 -6.59 -2.37 6.57
CA PRO A 32 -7.01 -1.08 7.13
C PRO A 32 -7.48 -0.07 6.08
N PHE A 33 -7.48 -0.45 4.78
CA PHE A 33 -7.71 0.46 3.67
C PHE A 33 -8.99 0.16 2.87
N THR A 34 -9.59 1.23 2.34
CA THR A 34 -10.71 1.26 1.42
C THR A 34 -10.23 1.81 0.07
N PRO A 35 -10.68 1.24 -1.07
CA PRO A 35 -10.34 1.78 -2.38
C PRO A 35 -10.65 3.28 -2.50
N GLY A 36 -9.65 4.05 -2.96
CA GLY A 36 -9.79 5.49 -3.21
C GLY A 36 -9.49 6.40 -2.02
N GLU A 37 -9.20 5.87 -0.83
CA GLU A 37 -8.82 6.71 0.30
C GLU A 37 -7.39 7.29 0.17
N LYS A 38 -7.16 8.44 0.81
CA LYS A 38 -5.83 9.07 0.88
C LYS A 38 -4.98 8.33 1.91
N ILE A 39 -3.78 7.93 1.50
CA ILE A 39 -2.81 7.21 2.34
C ILE A 39 -1.54 8.04 2.52
N ARG A 40 -0.77 7.73 3.56
CA ARG A 40 0.60 8.18 3.76
C ARG A 40 1.54 7.05 3.35
N VAL A 41 2.58 7.40 2.57
CA VAL A 41 3.63 6.47 2.18
C VAL A 41 4.98 7.05 2.62
N THR A 42 5.72 6.30 3.42
CA THR A 42 7.00 6.74 4.01
C THR A 42 8.07 5.69 3.76
N VAL A 43 9.32 6.14 3.55
CA VAL A 43 10.49 5.26 3.50
C VAL A 43 11.21 5.36 4.83
N ASP A 44 11.38 4.21 5.50
CA ASP A 44 12.16 4.08 6.73
C ASP A 44 13.25 3.02 6.53
N GLY A 45 14.49 3.49 6.35
CA GLY A 45 15.62 2.64 5.97
C GLY A 45 15.36 1.88 4.68
N GLN A 46 15.26 0.55 4.78
CA GLN A 46 14.96 -0.34 3.64
C GLN A 46 13.49 -0.78 3.56
N ARG A 47 12.60 -0.11 4.30
CA ARG A 47 11.18 -0.45 4.37
C ARG A 47 10.33 0.65 3.75
N LEU A 48 9.29 0.24 3.01
CA LEU A 48 8.20 1.12 2.62
C LEU A 48 7.05 0.91 3.61
N ILE A 49 6.63 1.97 4.28
CA ILE A 49 5.55 1.98 5.25
C ILE A 49 4.35 2.67 4.60
N ILE A 50 3.18 2.03 4.68
CA ILE A 50 1.91 2.55 4.14
C ILE A 50 0.92 2.61 5.30
N GLU A 51 0.38 3.78 5.56
CA GLU A 51 -0.52 4.05 6.69
C GLU A 51 -1.72 4.89 6.23
N LYS A 52 -2.80 4.87 7.02
CA LYS A 52 -3.91 5.81 6.79
C LYS A 52 -3.36 7.23 6.94
N CYS A 53 -3.77 8.14 6.06
CA CYS A 53 -3.49 9.54 6.30
C CYS A 53 -4.24 9.92 7.59
N PRO A 54 -3.56 10.42 8.64
CA PRO A 54 -4.29 11.01 9.75
C PRO A 54 -5.15 12.14 9.18
N ALA A 55 -6.39 12.24 9.66
CA ALA A 55 -7.22 13.39 9.36
C ALA A 55 -6.39 14.64 9.69
N ASP A 56 -6.35 15.58 8.75
CA ASP A 56 -5.73 16.88 9.00
C ASP A 56 -6.51 17.49 10.20
N GLU A 57 -5.86 17.57 11.36
CA GLU A 57 -6.41 18.19 12.58
C GLU A 57 -6.32 19.73 12.47
#